data_AF-A0A928IKD8-F1
#
_entry.id   AF-A0A928IKD8-F1
#
_cell.length_a   1.000
_cell.length_b   1.000
_cell.length_c   1.000
_cell.angle_alpha   90.00
_cell.angle_beta   90.00
_cell.angle_gamma   90.00
#
_symmetry.space_group_name_H-M   'P 1'
#
loop_
_entity.id
_entity.type
_entity.pdbx_description
1 polymer ?
#
loop_
_entity_poly.entity_id
_entity_poly.type
_entity_poly.pdbx_seq_one_letter_code
_entity_poly.pdbx_strand_id
1 'polypeptide(L)'
;MARIKGAIMTRKRRNKMLKAAKGYWGAKSKHFKMAKQAVMKSGNYAFAGRKMKKRDFRRLWITRISAQAKVNGMNYSTFMNGLKKAGIDLNRKMLAEIAVSDKDVFAALAEKAKAAL
;
A
#
# COMPACT_ATOMS: atom_id res chain seq x y z
N MET A 1 20.83 19.19 48.12
CA MET A 1 20.34 18.73 46.80
C MET A 1 19.41 19.80 46.23
N ALA A 2 19.65 20.32 45.02
CA ALA A 2 18.87 21.43 44.46
C ALA A 2 17.51 20.96 43.89
N ARG A 3 16.42 21.68 44.21
CA ARG A 3 15.07 21.38 43.71
C ARG A 3 14.87 21.92 42.29
N ILE A 4 14.58 21.05 41.32
CA ILE A 4 14.32 21.43 39.92
C ILE A 4 12.81 21.40 39.61
N LYS A 5 12.28 22.49 39.03
CA LYS A 5 10.85 22.62 38.68
C LYS A 5 10.54 22.01 37.30
N GLY A 6 9.67 20.99 37.24
CA GLY A 6 9.34 20.24 36.00
C GLY A 6 8.25 20.83 35.08
N ALA A 7 7.76 22.05 35.34
CA ALA A 7 6.57 22.60 34.67
C ALA A 7 6.73 22.80 33.15
N ILE A 8 7.86 23.36 32.73
CA ILE A 8 8.14 23.70 31.32
C ILE A 8 8.29 22.42 30.48
N MET A 9 8.99 21.41 30.98
CA MET A 9 9.21 20.15 30.27
C MET A 9 7.90 19.40 30.02
N THR A 10 6.98 19.43 30.99
CA THR A 10 5.64 18.85 30.83
C THR A 10 4.82 19.59 29.77
N ARG A 11 4.90 20.92 29.69
CA ARG A 11 4.23 21.71 28.64
C ARG A 11 4.78 21.39 27.25
N LYS A 12 6.11 21.33 27.08
CA LYS A 12 6.76 20.97 25.81
C LYS A 12 6.30 19.58 25.32
N ARG A 13 6.29 18.57 26.21
CA ARG A 13 5.82 17.21 25.89
C ARG A 13 4.35 17.19 25.43
N ARG A 14 3.47 17.92 26.12
CA ARG A 14 2.04 17.99 25.77
C ARG A 14 1.82 18.65 24.41
N ASN A 15 2.51 19.76 24.15
CA ASN A 15 2.40 20.47 22.88
C ASN A 15 2.90 19.64 21.69
N LYS A 16 3.97 18.83 21.87
CA LYS A 16 4.44 17.89 20.84
C LYS A 16 3.34 16.89 20.45
N MET A 17 2.64 16.33 21.43
CA MET A 17 1.55 15.37 21.19
C MET A 17 0.35 16.03 20.51
N LEU A 18 -0.06 17.23 20.98
CA LEU A 18 -1.17 17.96 20.35
C LEU A 18 -0.85 18.39 18.92
N LYS A 19 0.42 18.73 18.64
CA LYS A 19 0.88 19.01 17.26
C LYS A 19 0.73 17.79 16.35
N ALA A 20 1.03 16.58 16.85
CA ALA A 20 0.85 15.34 16.11
C ALA A 20 -0.63 14.93 15.94
N ALA A 21 -1.51 15.39 16.84
CA ALA A 21 -2.95 15.10 16.83
C ALA A 21 -3.79 16.14 16.06
N LYS A 22 -3.16 17.10 15.36
CA LYS A 22 -3.87 18.08 14.53
C LYS A 22 -4.71 17.36 13.46
N GLY A 23 -5.91 17.88 13.21
CA GLY A 23 -6.88 17.29 12.28
C GLY A 23 -7.77 16.18 12.89
N TYR A 24 -7.49 15.71 14.11
CA TYR A 24 -8.38 14.78 14.78
C TYR A 24 -9.66 15.47 15.26
N TRP A 25 -10.78 14.75 15.17
CA TRP A 25 -12.09 15.28 15.49
C TRP A 25 -12.29 15.53 17.00
N GLY A 26 -12.92 16.67 17.34
CA GLY A 26 -13.34 17.00 18.70
C GLY A 26 -12.20 17.03 19.73
N ALA A 27 -12.43 16.39 20.88
CA ALA A 27 -11.47 16.37 22.00
C ALA A 27 -10.13 15.68 21.67
N LYS A 28 -10.07 14.86 20.60
CA LYS A 28 -8.85 14.12 20.20
C LYS A 28 -7.76 15.02 19.64
N SER A 29 -8.06 16.26 19.23
CA SER A 29 -7.06 17.26 18.83
C SER A 29 -6.79 18.34 19.89
N LYS A 30 -7.68 18.47 20.89
CA LYS A 30 -7.62 19.52 21.92
C LYS A 30 -7.09 19.01 23.27
N HIS A 31 -7.53 17.86 23.74
CA HIS A 31 -7.23 17.34 25.08
C HIS A 31 -6.05 16.38 25.05
N PHE A 32 -5.00 16.63 25.85
CA PHE A 32 -3.76 15.84 25.81
C PHE A 32 -3.96 14.33 26.03
N LYS A 33 -4.81 13.94 27.00
CA LYS A 33 -5.05 12.51 27.30
C LYS A 33 -5.68 11.80 26.10
N MET A 34 -6.71 12.41 25.51
CA MET A 34 -7.41 11.88 24.34
C MET A 34 -6.52 11.89 23.09
N ALA A 35 -5.77 12.97 22.87
CA ALA A 35 -4.80 13.07 21.78
C ALA A 35 -3.73 11.98 21.87
N LYS A 36 -3.17 11.74 23.06
CA LYS A 36 -2.17 10.68 23.27
C LYS A 36 -2.73 9.30 22.88
N GLN A 37 -3.93 8.95 23.35
CA GLN A 37 -4.58 7.68 23.02
C GLN A 37 -4.82 7.54 21.51
N ALA A 38 -5.33 8.60 20.87
CA ALA A 38 -5.58 8.62 19.43
C ALA A 38 -4.29 8.45 18.62
N VAL A 39 -3.24 9.23 18.92
CA VAL A 39 -1.96 9.17 18.21
C VAL A 39 -1.31 7.79 18.35
N MET A 40 -1.34 7.18 19.54
CA MET A 40 -0.80 5.82 19.73
C MET A 40 -1.57 4.79 18.88
N LYS A 41 -2.90 4.86 18.85
CA LYS A 41 -3.74 3.98 18.02
C LYS A 41 -3.45 4.19 16.51
N SER A 42 -3.35 5.43 16.07
CA SER A 42 -3.00 5.78 14.69
C SER A 42 -1.60 5.30 14.30
N GLY A 43 -0.63 5.27 15.23
CA GLY A 43 0.68 4.68 15.00
C GLY A 43 0.62 3.18 14.67
N ASN A 44 -0.17 2.42 15.44
CA ASN A 44 -0.39 0.99 15.19
C ASN A 44 -1.07 0.75 13.83
N TYR A 45 -2.08 1.56 13.50
CA TYR A 45 -2.74 1.49 12.19
C TYR A 45 -1.81 1.90 11.05
N ALA A 46 -0.93 2.89 11.22
CA ALA A 46 0.05 3.24 10.20
C ALA A 46 1.01 2.08 9.93
N PHE A 47 1.46 1.38 10.97
CA PHE A 47 2.32 0.20 10.80
C PHE A 47 1.61 -0.94 10.05
N ALA A 48 0.40 -1.30 10.49
CA ALA A 48 -0.41 -2.31 9.82
C ALA A 48 -0.74 -1.89 8.37
N GLY A 49 -1.13 -0.63 8.17
CA GLY A 49 -1.46 -0.03 6.89
C GLY A 49 -0.31 -0.07 5.89
N ARG A 50 0.94 0.15 6.32
CA ARG A 50 2.11 -0.02 5.42
C ARG A 50 2.25 -1.45 4.90
N LYS A 51 1.92 -2.45 5.71
CA LYS A 51 1.93 -3.87 5.29
C LYS A 51 0.73 -4.20 4.40
N MET A 52 -0.45 -3.70 4.73
CA MET A 52 -1.67 -3.90 3.94
C MET A 52 -1.57 -3.23 2.56
N LYS A 53 -1.08 -1.99 2.47
CA LYS A 53 -0.88 -1.26 1.21
C LYS A 53 -0.13 -2.11 0.17
N LYS A 54 0.94 -2.81 0.56
CA LYS A 54 1.68 -3.71 -0.35
C LYS A 54 0.81 -4.83 -0.93
N ARG A 55 -0.12 -5.37 -0.13
CA ARG A 55 -1.08 -6.40 -0.55
C ARG A 55 -2.17 -5.80 -1.44
N ASP A 56 -2.67 -4.62 -1.09
CA ASP A 56 -3.74 -3.93 -1.83
C ASP A 56 -3.29 -3.57 -3.25
N PHE A 57 -2.08 -3.02 -3.40
CA PHE A 57 -1.50 -2.76 -4.72
C PHE A 57 -1.29 -4.05 -5.52
N ARG A 58 -0.80 -5.11 -4.88
CA ARG A 58 -0.66 -6.41 -5.56
C ARG A 58 -1.99 -6.95 -6.04
N ARG A 59 -3.06 -6.84 -5.23
CA ARG A 59 -4.42 -7.23 -5.63
C ARG A 59 -4.89 -6.42 -6.83
N LEU A 60 -4.69 -5.10 -6.81
CA LEU A 60 -5.04 -4.22 -7.93
C LEU A 60 -4.29 -4.57 -9.22
N TRP A 61 -3.00 -4.89 -9.13
CA TRP A 61 -2.24 -5.30 -10.31
C TRP A 61 -2.76 -6.62 -10.89
N ILE A 62 -3.10 -7.58 -10.03
CA ILE A 62 -3.66 -8.87 -10.47
C ILE A 62 -5.01 -8.66 -11.14
N THR A 63 -5.89 -7.81 -10.61
CA THR A 63 -7.19 -7.56 -11.23
C THR A 63 -7.06 -6.90 -12.61
N ARG A 64 -6.15 -5.94 -12.76
CA ARG A 64 -5.84 -5.31 -14.07
C ARG A 64 -5.31 -6.31 -15.09
N ILE A 65 -4.32 -7.12 -14.70
CA ILE A 65 -3.77 -8.17 -15.57
C ILE A 65 -4.85 -9.18 -15.94
N SER A 66 -5.67 -9.61 -14.97
CA SER A 66 -6.75 -10.58 -15.21
C SER A 66 -7.78 -10.05 -16.22
N ALA A 67 -8.15 -8.77 -16.13
CA ALA A 67 -9.06 -8.15 -17.09
C ALA A 67 -8.50 -8.18 -18.51
N GLN A 68 -7.24 -7.78 -18.72
CA GLN A 68 -6.64 -7.76 -20.04
C GLN A 68 -6.32 -9.17 -20.57
N ALA A 69 -5.90 -10.09 -19.70
CA ALA A 69 -5.70 -11.50 -20.05
C ALA A 69 -7.00 -12.14 -20.60
N LYS A 70 -8.16 -11.81 -20.00
CA LYS A 70 -9.47 -12.28 -20.47
C LYS A 70 -9.80 -11.77 -21.88
N VAL A 71 -9.47 -10.51 -22.19
CA VAL A 71 -9.64 -9.95 -23.54
C VAL A 71 -8.83 -10.76 -24.56
N ASN A 72 -7.66 -11.24 -24.17
CA ASN A 72 -6.78 -12.08 -25.02
C ASN A 72 -7.12 -13.58 -24.95
N GLY A 73 -8.28 -13.95 -24.42
CA GLY A 73 -8.79 -15.33 -24.40
C GLY A 73 -8.16 -16.24 -23.35
N MET A 74 -7.56 -15.71 -22.29
CA MET A 74 -6.94 -16.52 -21.23
C MET A 74 -7.25 -16.03 -19.82
N ASN A 75 -7.07 -16.89 -18.82
CA ASN A 75 -7.21 -16.49 -17.42
C ASN A 75 -5.85 -16.07 -16.82
N TYR A 76 -5.89 -15.33 -15.71
CA TYR A 76 -4.67 -14.85 -15.05
C TYR A 76 -3.71 -15.98 -14.64
N SER A 77 -4.24 -17.09 -14.13
CA SER A 77 -3.44 -18.23 -13.67
C SER A 77 -2.67 -18.90 -14.82
N THR A 78 -3.33 -19.14 -15.95
CA THR A 78 -2.70 -19.72 -17.14
C THR A 78 -1.71 -18.75 -17.75
N PHE A 79 -2.02 -17.45 -17.83
CA PHE A 79 -1.10 -16.41 -18.28
C PHE A 79 0.20 -16.39 -17.47
N MET A 80 0.09 -16.32 -16.14
CA MET A 80 1.28 -16.26 -15.27
C MET A 80 2.11 -17.55 -15.32
N ASN A 81 1.45 -18.70 -15.51
CA ASN A 81 2.15 -19.97 -15.72
C ASN A 81 2.91 -19.96 -17.05
N GLY A 82 2.26 -19.56 -18.14
CA GLY A 82 2.87 -19.45 -19.47
C GLY A 82 4.06 -18.50 -19.49
N LEU A 83 3.94 -17.32 -18.86
CA LEU A 83 5.08 -16.38 -18.72
C LEU A 83 6.27 -17.00 -17.99
N LYS A 84 6.02 -17.77 -16.91
CA LYS A 84 7.08 -18.44 -16.16
C LYS A 84 7.76 -19.52 -17.02
N LYS A 85 6.99 -20.31 -17.76
CA LYS A 85 7.53 -21.34 -18.69
C LYS A 85 8.31 -20.71 -19.85
N ALA A 86 7.87 -19.55 -20.33
CA ALA A 86 8.58 -18.77 -21.35
C ALA A 86 9.85 -18.06 -20.84
N GLY A 87 10.19 -18.17 -19.56
CA GLY A 87 11.35 -17.51 -18.95
C GLY A 87 11.21 -15.99 -18.79
N ILE A 88 9.99 -15.45 -18.87
CA ILE A 88 9.73 -14.00 -18.79
C ILE A 88 9.49 -13.60 -17.33
N ASP A 89 10.52 -13.06 -16.68
CA ASP A 89 10.45 -12.69 -15.25
C ASP A 89 10.03 -11.22 -15.04
N LEU A 90 8.88 -10.83 -15.59
CA LEU A 90 8.30 -9.49 -15.39
C LEU A 90 7.51 -9.41 -14.08
N ASN A 91 7.73 -8.33 -13.34
CA ASN A 91 6.95 -8.07 -12.13
C ASN A 91 5.50 -7.68 -12.47
N ARG A 92 4.59 -7.92 -11.52
CA ARG A 92 3.15 -7.63 -11.70
C ARG A 92 2.82 -6.15 -11.81
N LYS A 93 3.64 -5.27 -11.25
CA LYS A 93 3.46 -3.83 -11.36
C LYS A 93 3.62 -3.38 -12.82
N MET A 94 4.69 -3.83 -13.47
CA MET A 94 4.99 -3.52 -14.87
C MET A 94 3.97 -4.18 -15.80
N LEU A 95 3.63 -5.45 -15.57
CA LEU A 95 2.58 -6.12 -16.37
C LEU A 95 1.23 -5.41 -16.27
N ALA A 96 0.84 -4.93 -15.08
CA ALA A 96 -0.39 -4.19 -14.90
C ALA A 96 -0.36 -2.78 -15.53
N GLU A 97 0.83 -2.18 -15.65
CA GLU A 97 1.00 -0.90 -16.35
C GLU A 97 0.88 -1.12 -17.86
N ILE A 98 1.61 -2.10 -18.41
CA ILE A 98 1.54 -2.47 -19.84
C ILE A 98 0.10 -2.82 -20.22
N ALA A 99 -0.61 -3.59 -19.40
CA ALA A 99 -2.01 -3.92 -19.64
C ALA A 99 -2.93 -2.70 -19.82
N VAL A 100 -2.57 -1.54 -19.26
CA VAL A 100 -3.34 -0.30 -19.36
C VAL A 100 -2.79 0.62 -20.45
N SER A 101 -1.46 0.78 -20.53
CA SER A 101 -0.80 1.73 -21.41
C SER A 101 -0.65 1.24 -22.84
N ASP A 102 -0.38 -0.06 -23.02
CA ASP A 102 -0.01 -0.65 -24.31
C ASP A 102 -0.58 -2.06 -24.44
N LYS A 103 -1.76 -2.12 -25.06
CA LYS A 103 -2.50 -3.37 -25.25
C LYS A 103 -1.83 -4.28 -26.28
N ASP A 104 -1.13 -3.72 -27.26
CA ASP A 104 -0.50 -4.48 -28.33
C ASP A 104 0.71 -5.25 -27.80
N VAL A 105 1.53 -4.60 -26.98
CA VAL A 105 2.63 -5.26 -26.26
C VAL A 105 2.10 -6.34 -25.31
N PHE A 106 0.98 -6.07 -24.61
CA PHE A 106 0.37 -7.09 -23.75
C PHE A 106 -0.17 -8.29 -24.56
N ALA A 107 -0.73 -8.06 -25.75
CA ALA A 107 -1.17 -9.13 -26.65
C ALA A 107 0.00 -10.00 -27.11
N ALA A 108 1.13 -9.39 -27.50
CA ALA A 108 2.34 -10.14 -27.85
C ALA A 108 2.86 -11.00 -26.70
N LEU A 109 2.82 -10.49 -25.46
CA LEU A 109 3.17 -11.27 -24.27
C LEU A 109 2.19 -12.42 -24.02
N ALA A 110 0.89 -12.20 -24.25
CA ALA A 110 -0.14 -13.22 -24.12
C ALA A 110 0.08 -14.36 -25.13
N GLU A 111 0.42 -14.06 -26.38
CA GLU A 111 0.73 -15.08 -27.39
C GLU A 111 1.99 -15.88 -27.04
N LYS A 112 3.06 -15.23 -26.59
CA LYS A 112 4.25 -15.94 -26.08
C LYS A 112 3.91 -16.85 -24.89
N ALA A 113 3.04 -16.40 -24.00
CA ALA A 113 2.57 -17.21 -22.88
C ALA A 113 1.71 -18.41 -23.34
N LYS A 114 0.91 -18.28 -24.40
CA LYS A 114 0.17 -19.41 -25.02
C LYS A 114 1.11 -20.42 -25.66
N ALA A 115 2.13 -19.95 -26.37
CA ALA A 115 3.07 -20.83 -27.05
C ALA A 115 3.92 -21.68 -26.07
N ALA A 116 4.17 -21.17 -24.86
CA ALA A 116 4.95 -21.85 -23.83
C ALA A 116 4.10 -22.68 -22.84
N LEU A 117 2.77 -22.68 -22.98
CA LEU A 117 1.84 -23.27 -22.01
C LEU A 117 1.85 -24.80 -22.04
#